data_AF-A0A968URV0-F1
#
_entry.id   AF-A0A968URV0-F1
#
_cell.length_a   1.000
_cell.length_b   1.000
_cell.length_c   1.000
_cell.angle_alpha   90.00
_cell.angle_beta   90.00
_cell.angle_gamma   90.00
#
_symmetry.space_group_name_H-M   'P 1'
#
loop_
_entity.id
_entity.type
_entity.pdbx_description
1 polymer ?
#
loop_
_entity_poly.entity_id
_entity_poly.type
_entity_poly.pdbx_seq_one_letter_code
_entity_poly.pdbx_strand_id
1 'polypeptide(L)'
;MTDESGSTFTLQPSDSIRLQNNASVSTSSSGQGDAGNILLTTSELDMDSSASVSSGSLSEGNGGDGGAIGIGKEIVMKNTDTEDERFSVTQPADTIRLSNHANINSSSKGYGDAGEIGLGVSDLELDSSALISSVGKNGQGGMIIIAGTIDEPENEQFTTPEFADHIRLHGNSAITTSSEGYGDAGDIRLKTRHLEMHDASVSSDADFSGGGRISVNAEDTVYLTGSRITTNVYQGIGNGGDIELSAKCKMQSAKCGAGVVILNHSEIQANADEGDGGAVFIVTDNFLKSFGSIVEATSERGNEGTVRIEAPDLDISGKLVVMPDTFFNAEKWIYDICESRSGKARGRFSIRRYVVPPDMFGDEHDSLDGFFTR
;
A
#
# COMPACT_ATOMS: atom_id res chain seq x y z
N MET A 1 40.62 2.59 -7.37
CA MET A 1 40.60 2.06 -8.74
C MET A 1 39.37 2.67 -9.38
N THR A 2 39.54 3.38 -10.48
CA THR A 2 38.49 4.03 -11.27
C THR A 2 37.72 2.95 -12.02
N ASP A 3 36.81 2.26 -11.32
CA ASP A 3 35.84 1.38 -11.96
C ASP A 3 34.61 2.24 -12.21
N GLU A 4 34.32 2.49 -13.48
CA GLU A 4 33.22 3.32 -13.98
C GLU A 4 31.89 2.55 -14.00
N SER A 5 31.73 1.57 -13.10
CA SER A 5 30.51 0.77 -12.97
C SER A 5 30.37 0.30 -11.52
N GLY A 6 29.28 0.63 -10.86
CA GLY A 6 29.04 0.21 -9.49
C GLY A 6 28.98 -1.32 -9.38
N SER A 7 29.76 -1.92 -8.47
CA SER A 7 29.77 -3.38 -8.27
C SER A 7 28.42 -3.90 -7.76
N THR A 8 27.92 -5.01 -8.32
CA THR A 8 26.69 -5.67 -7.85
C THR A 8 26.93 -6.50 -6.57
N PHE A 9 26.19 -6.18 -5.51
CA PHE A 9 26.15 -6.94 -4.25
C PHE A 9 24.94 -7.87 -4.23
N THR A 10 25.18 -9.18 -4.07
CA THR A 10 24.13 -10.20 -4.12
C THR A 10 24.07 -10.98 -2.80
N LEU A 11 22.88 -11.04 -2.19
CA LEU A 11 22.60 -11.81 -0.98
C LEU A 11 21.52 -12.86 -1.29
N GLN A 12 21.84 -14.16 -1.15
CA GLN A 12 20.96 -15.26 -1.58
C GLN A 12 20.66 -16.29 -0.49
N PRO A 13 19.99 -15.93 0.62
CA PRO A 13 19.44 -16.91 1.54
C PRO A 13 18.18 -17.53 0.95
N SER A 14 18.08 -18.87 1.00
CA SER A 14 17.00 -19.61 0.36
C SER A 14 15.60 -19.29 0.91
N ASP A 15 15.50 -18.92 2.19
CA ASP A 15 14.22 -18.91 2.90
C ASP A 15 13.81 -17.49 3.35
N SER A 16 14.54 -16.89 4.29
CA SER A 16 14.19 -15.57 4.83
C SER A 16 15.40 -14.68 5.13
N ILE A 17 15.24 -13.37 4.91
CA ILE A 17 16.13 -12.29 5.39
C ILE A 17 15.39 -11.55 6.50
N ARG A 18 16.04 -11.40 7.65
CA ARG A 18 15.57 -10.52 8.73
C ARG A 18 16.61 -9.44 9.02
N LEU A 19 16.24 -8.18 8.84
CA LEU A 19 17.07 -7.03 9.19
C LEU A 19 16.40 -6.29 10.36
N GLN A 20 17.10 -6.17 11.48
CA GLN A 20 16.56 -5.59 12.72
C GLN A 20 17.60 -4.70 13.40
N ASN A 21 17.15 -3.82 14.29
CA ASN A 21 18.01 -2.99 15.15
C ASN A 21 19.03 -2.15 14.36
N ASN A 22 18.56 -1.39 13.36
CA ASN A 22 19.41 -0.58 12.47
C ASN A 22 20.39 -1.40 11.62
N ALA A 23 20.10 -2.68 11.35
CA ALA A 23 20.88 -3.46 10.40
C ALA A 23 20.84 -2.80 9.02
N SER A 24 22.00 -2.75 8.35
CA SER A 24 22.17 -2.08 7.06
C SER A 24 22.77 -3.00 6.01
N VAL A 25 22.14 -3.08 4.84
CA VAL A 25 22.74 -3.59 3.60
C VAL A 25 22.95 -2.39 2.70
N SER A 26 24.18 -2.12 2.27
CA SER A 26 24.44 -0.90 1.51
C SER A 26 25.55 -1.03 0.49
N THR A 27 25.36 -0.38 -0.64
CA THR A 27 26.37 -0.02 -1.63
C THR A 27 26.41 1.50 -1.75
N SER A 28 27.58 2.06 -2.02
CA SER A 28 27.69 3.51 -2.18
C SER A 28 28.92 3.92 -2.96
N SER A 29 28.82 5.03 -3.69
CA SER A 29 29.96 5.72 -4.27
C SER A 29 30.17 7.06 -3.57
N SER A 30 31.42 7.41 -3.25
CA SER A 30 31.79 8.72 -2.69
C SER A 30 32.49 9.62 -3.71
N GLY A 31 32.66 9.15 -4.95
CA GLY A 31 33.34 9.85 -6.03
C GLY A 31 32.38 10.27 -7.14
N GLN A 32 32.88 10.31 -8.37
CA GLN A 32 32.08 10.62 -9.56
C GLN A 32 31.42 9.37 -10.19
N GLY A 33 31.79 8.16 -9.73
CA GLY A 33 31.19 6.93 -10.24
C GLY A 33 29.85 6.62 -9.60
N ASP A 34 29.13 5.68 -10.19
CA ASP A 34 27.79 5.28 -9.78
C ASP A 34 27.82 4.37 -8.55
N ALA A 35 26.71 4.32 -7.82
CA ALA A 35 26.54 3.39 -6.72
C ALA A 35 26.26 1.97 -7.23
N GLY A 36 26.77 0.97 -6.50
CA GLY A 36 26.60 -0.44 -6.88
C GLY A 36 25.18 -0.96 -6.72
N ASN A 37 24.82 -2.02 -7.44
CA ASN A 37 23.51 -2.64 -7.32
C ASN A 37 23.39 -3.53 -6.07
N ILE A 38 22.17 -3.72 -5.56
CA ILE A 38 21.87 -4.65 -4.47
C ILE A 38 20.79 -5.63 -4.94
N LEU A 39 21.09 -6.92 -4.91
CA LEU A 39 20.14 -7.99 -5.24
C LEU A 39 19.91 -8.86 -4.00
N LEU A 40 18.67 -8.88 -3.52
CA LEU A 40 18.25 -9.71 -2.39
C LEU A 40 17.35 -10.84 -2.89
N THR A 41 17.91 -12.05 -2.92
CA THR A 41 17.18 -13.26 -3.33
C THR A 41 16.66 -13.97 -2.09
N THR A 42 15.34 -13.91 -1.82
CA THR A 42 14.72 -14.56 -0.66
C THR A 42 13.22 -14.78 -0.84
N SER A 43 12.64 -15.75 -0.12
CA SER A 43 11.18 -15.95 -0.12
C SER A 43 10.49 -14.98 0.85
N GLU A 44 11.12 -14.63 1.96
CA GLU A 44 10.60 -13.66 2.93
C GLU A 44 11.64 -12.60 3.29
N LEU A 45 11.30 -11.33 3.15
CA LEU A 45 12.09 -10.22 3.69
C LEU A 45 11.32 -9.51 4.80
N ASP A 46 11.92 -9.40 5.98
CA ASP A 46 11.37 -8.71 7.14
C ASP A 46 12.38 -7.67 7.63
N MET A 47 12.01 -6.40 7.53
CA MET A 47 12.82 -5.25 7.94
C MET A 47 12.11 -4.47 9.03
N ASP A 48 12.81 -4.24 10.15
CA ASP A 48 12.26 -3.59 11.33
C ASP A 48 13.29 -2.68 12.01
N SER A 49 12.82 -1.77 12.85
CA SER A 49 13.62 -0.98 13.78
C SER A 49 14.73 -0.20 13.05
N SER A 50 14.32 0.63 12.08
CA SER A 50 15.18 1.47 11.24
C SER A 50 16.21 0.69 10.39
N ALA A 51 15.98 -0.59 10.13
CA ALA A 51 16.79 -1.35 9.20
C ALA A 51 16.77 -0.73 7.79
N SER A 52 17.89 -0.80 7.08
CA SER A 52 18.05 -0.16 5.77
C SER A 52 18.63 -1.07 4.70
N VAL A 53 18.10 -0.96 3.48
CA VAL A 53 18.74 -1.44 2.25
C VAL A 53 18.94 -0.24 1.35
N SER A 54 20.20 0.13 1.07
CA SER A 54 20.48 1.43 0.44
C SER A 54 21.55 1.37 -0.64
N SER A 55 21.28 1.91 -1.83
CA SER A 55 22.29 2.14 -2.87
C SER A 55 22.39 3.62 -3.21
N GLY A 56 23.48 4.28 -2.78
CA GLY A 56 23.56 5.74 -2.82
C GLY A 56 24.85 6.31 -3.43
N SER A 57 24.72 7.26 -4.34
CA SER A 57 25.81 8.15 -4.75
C SER A 57 25.89 9.35 -3.79
N LEU A 58 26.98 9.44 -3.05
CA LEU A 58 27.10 10.34 -1.88
C LEU A 58 27.81 11.67 -2.19
N SER A 59 28.37 11.83 -3.39
CA SER A 59 29.07 13.04 -3.79
C SER A 59 28.07 14.15 -4.13
N GLU A 60 28.16 15.29 -3.44
CA GLU A 60 27.27 16.44 -3.64
C GLU A 60 27.56 17.27 -4.91
N GLY A 61 28.67 16.99 -5.58
CA GLY A 61 29.06 17.63 -6.84
C GLY A 61 28.66 16.78 -8.04
N ASN A 62 29.63 16.47 -8.90
CA ASN A 62 29.45 15.56 -10.03
C ASN A 62 29.43 14.09 -9.57
N GLY A 63 28.65 13.76 -8.53
CA GLY A 63 28.41 12.37 -8.15
C GLY A 63 27.65 11.65 -9.26
N GLY A 64 27.95 10.36 -9.44
CA GLY A 64 27.26 9.50 -10.39
C GLY A 64 25.86 9.15 -9.92
N ASP A 65 25.28 8.14 -10.57
CA ASP A 65 23.89 7.74 -10.37
C ASP A 65 23.72 6.84 -9.13
N GLY A 66 22.50 6.78 -8.60
CA GLY A 66 22.09 5.79 -7.60
C GLY A 66 22.05 4.39 -8.23
N GLY A 67 22.36 3.35 -7.47
CA GLY A 67 22.35 1.98 -7.98
C GLY A 67 20.98 1.33 -7.89
N ALA A 68 20.81 0.21 -8.58
CA ALA A 68 19.58 -0.55 -8.59
C ALA A 68 19.42 -1.43 -7.34
N ILE A 69 18.19 -1.61 -6.86
CA ILE A 69 17.84 -2.54 -5.78
C ILE A 69 16.76 -3.49 -6.29
N GLY A 70 17.13 -4.77 -6.45
CA GLY A 70 16.21 -5.85 -6.83
C GLY A 70 15.92 -6.77 -5.67
N ILE A 71 14.64 -7.05 -5.39
CA ILE A 71 14.21 -7.99 -4.35
C ILE A 71 13.18 -8.97 -4.92
N GLY A 72 13.40 -10.26 -4.68
CA GLY A 72 12.52 -11.33 -5.13
C GLY A 72 13.05 -12.70 -4.72
N LYS A 73 12.32 -13.76 -5.02
CA LYS A 73 12.72 -15.15 -4.72
C LYS A 73 13.71 -15.70 -5.74
N GLU A 74 13.58 -15.26 -6.99
CA GLU A 74 14.55 -15.54 -8.04
C GLU A 74 14.75 -14.27 -8.86
N ILE A 75 16.01 -13.86 -8.98
CA ILE A 75 16.41 -12.68 -9.75
C ILE A 75 17.45 -13.13 -10.77
N VAL A 76 17.21 -12.77 -12.03
CA VAL A 76 18.10 -13.04 -13.15
C VAL A 76 18.68 -11.71 -13.63
N MET A 77 20.00 -11.63 -13.69
CA MET A 77 20.67 -10.52 -14.36
C MET A 77 20.62 -10.73 -15.87
N LYS A 78 20.16 -9.72 -16.58
CA LYS A 78 20.21 -9.62 -18.03
C LYS A 78 21.33 -8.66 -18.42
N ASN A 79 21.80 -8.78 -19.66
CA ASN A 79 22.77 -7.86 -20.24
C ASN A 79 24.09 -7.73 -19.44
N THR A 80 24.54 -8.82 -18.81
CA THR A 80 25.75 -8.88 -17.97
C THR A 80 27.06 -8.60 -18.72
N ASP A 81 27.01 -8.53 -20.05
CA ASP A 81 28.16 -8.25 -20.92
C ASP A 81 28.16 -6.79 -21.44
N THR A 82 27.24 -5.96 -20.96
CA THR A 82 27.10 -4.54 -21.35
C THR A 82 27.10 -3.63 -20.13
N GLU A 83 27.30 -2.32 -20.35
CA GLU A 83 27.20 -1.30 -19.29
C GLU A 83 25.76 -1.16 -18.74
N ASP A 84 24.75 -1.66 -19.47
CA ASP A 84 23.35 -1.69 -19.06
C ASP A 84 23.00 -3.00 -18.34
N GLU A 85 23.63 -3.28 -17.20
CA GLU A 85 23.22 -4.39 -16.35
C GLU A 85 21.78 -4.17 -15.86
N ARG A 86 20.89 -5.13 -16.13
CA ARG A 86 19.49 -5.07 -15.73
C ARG A 86 19.10 -6.30 -14.93
N PHE A 87 18.17 -6.16 -14.01
CA PHE A 87 17.64 -7.29 -13.26
C PHE A 87 16.20 -7.60 -13.69
N SER A 88 15.85 -8.88 -13.70
CA SER A 88 14.50 -9.40 -13.90
C SER A 88 14.15 -10.26 -12.70
N VAL A 89 13.00 -10.00 -12.09
CA VAL A 89 12.47 -10.80 -10.98
C VAL A 89 11.53 -11.85 -11.55
N THR A 90 12.04 -13.08 -11.71
CA THR A 90 11.34 -14.18 -12.35
C THR A 90 10.47 -14.97 -11.38
N GLN A 91 10.77 -14.92 -10.08
CA GLN A 91 9.89 -15.44 -9.04
C GLN A 91 9.70 -14.39 -7.93
N PRO A 92 8.45 -14.04 -7.58
CA PRO A 92 8.19 -13.15 -6.46
C PRO A 92 8.70 -13.74 -5.15
N ALA A 93 9.15 -12.86 -4.25
CA ALA A 93 9.15 -13.18 -2.83
C ALA A 93 7.71 -13.43 -2.37
N ASP A 94 7.52 -14.39 -1.48
CA ASP A 94 6.20 -14.68 -0.91
C ASP A 94 5.73 -13.49 -0.06
N THR A 95 6.63 -12.85 0.69
CA THR A 95 6.30 -11.64 1.47
C THR A 95 7.49 -10.70 1.65
N ILE A 96 7.24 -9.39 1.54
CA ILE A 96 8.16 -8.33 1.96
C ILE A 96 7.44 -7.46 3.00
N ARG A 97 8.01 -7.33 4.21
CA ARG A 97 7.51 -6.46 5.29
C ARG A 97 8.55 -5.43 5.68
N LEU A 98 8.17 -4.16 5.71
CA LEU A 98 8.95 -3.08 6.30
C LEU A 98 8.12 -2.43 7.40
N SER A 99 8.70 -2.29 8.58
CA SER A 99 8.05 -1.67 9.73
C SER A 99 9.01 -0.80 10.53
N ASN A 100 8.46 0.07 11.38
CA ASN A 100 9.19 0.92 12.32
C ASN A 100 10.38 1.66 11.70
N HIS A 101 10.11 2.53 10.72
CA HIS A 101 11.09 3.35 10.01
C HIS A 101 12.11 2.56 9.17
N ALA A 102 11.87 1.27 8.90
CA ALA A 102 12.65 0.53 7.94
C ALA A 102 12.59 1.19 6.56
N ASN A 103 13.72 1.20 5.84
CA ASN A 103 13.80 1.87 4.56
C ASN A 103 14.53 1.05 3.48
N ILE A 104 14.00 1.10 2.25
CA ILE A 104 14.71 0.70 1.03
C ILE A 104 14.90 1.96 0.20
N ASN A 105 16.14 2.36 -0.07
CA ASN A 105 16.40 3.61 -0.77
C ASN A 105 17.47 3.50 -1.86
N SER A 106 17.21 4.11 -3.00
CA SER A 106 18.22 4.43 -4.01
C SER A 106 18.33 5.94 -4.14
N SER A 107 19.53 6.51 -4.18
CA SER A 107 19.66 7.98 -4.21
C SER A 107 20.92 8.48 -4.86
N SER A 108 20.86 9.72 -5.35
CA SER A 108 22.04 10.50 -5.72
C SER A 108 22.02 11.87 -5.07
N LYS A 109 23.10 12.22 -4.36
CA LYS A 109 23.27 13.53 -3.71
C LYS A 109 23.84 14.60 -4.63
N GLY A 110 24.28 14.24 -5.82
CA GLY A 110 24.95 15.11 -6.78
C GLY A 110 24.03 15.55 -7.91
N TYR A 111 24.59 15.55 -9.12
CA TYR A 111 23.86 15.75 -10.39
C TYR A 111 23.48 14.44 -11.09
N GLY A 112 23.94 13.29 -10.59
CA GLY A 112 23.48 12.00 -11.08
C GLY A 112 22.02 11.75 -10.74
N ASP A 113 21.42 10.84 -11.49
CA ASP A 113 20.03 10.43 -11.33
C ASP A 113 19.90 9.39 -10.21
N ALA A 114 18.70 9.26 -9.64
CA ALA A 114 18.46 8.21 -8.65
C ALA A 114 18.22 6.86 -9.32
N GLY A 115 18.62 5.79 -8.63
CA GLY A 115 18.56 4.44 -9.20
C GLY A 115 17.19 3.81 -9.11
N GLU A 116 17.11 2.58 -9.59
CA GLU A 116 15.87 1.81 -9.64
C GLU A 116 15.64 0.97 -8.38
N ILE A 117 14.38 0.78 -7.99
CA ILE A 117 13.96 -0.20 -6.99
C ILE A 117 12.89 -1.11 -7.59
N GLY A 118 13.18 -2.39 -7.77
CA GLY A 118 12.23 -3.39 -8.25
C GLY A 118 11.95 -4.46 -7.20
N LEU A 119 10.70 -4.54 -6.77
CA LEU A 119 10.21 -5.56 -5.84
C LEU A 119 9.26 -6.51 -6.54
N GLY A 120 9.73 -7.74 -6.80
CA GLY A 120 8.85 -8.84 -7.19
C GLY A 120 8.34 -9.55 -5.94
N VAL A 121 7.05 -9.44 -5.66
CA VAL A 121 6.44 -9.88 -4.40
C VAL A 121 4.97 -10.26 -4.56
N SER A 122 4.51 -11.26 -3.79
CA SER A 122 3.09 -11.60 -3.66
C SER A 122 2.38 -10.67 -2.66
N ASP A 123 2.87 -10.56 -1.44
CA ASP A 123 2.34 -9.64 -0.42
C ASP A 123 3.40 -8.62 0.05
N LEU A 124 3.15 -7.34 -0.20
CA LEU A 124 3.94 -6.22 0.35
C LEU A 124 3.18 -5.54 1.49
N GLU A 125 3.86 -5.33 2.61
CA GLU A 125 3.34 -4.62 3.78
C GLU A 125 4.34 -3.55 4.23
N LEU A 126 3.93 -2.28 4.20
CA LEU A 126 4.64 -1.15 4.78
C LEU A 126 3.84 -0.61 5.96
N ASP A 127 4.48 -0.47 7.12
CA ASP A 127 3.83 0.08 8.31
C ASP A 127 4.78 0.98 9.13
N SER A 128 4.20 1.78 10.03
CA SER A 128 4.94 2.51 11.06
C SER A 128 6.11 3.34 10.49
N SER A 129 5.79 4.26 9.57
CA SER A 129 6.72 5.16 8.88
C SER A 129 7.78 4.46 8.02
N ALA A 130 7.54 3.23 7.58
CA ALA A 130 8.39 2.56 6.59
C ALA A 130 8.43 3.33 5.26
N LEU A 131 9.59 3.30 4.60
CA LEU A 131 9.84 4.10 3.39
C LEU A 131 10.49 3.26 2.28
N ILE A 132 9.94 3.34 1.07
CA ILE A 132 10.64 2.96 -0.16
C ILE A 132 10.85 4.22 -0.97
N SER A 133 12.10 4.56 -1.29
CA SER A 133 12.38 5.85 -1.93
C SER A 133 13.45 5.81 -3.02
N SER A 134 13.20 6.44 -4.15
CA SER A 134 14.24 6.74 -5.15
C SER A 134 14.35 8.25 -5.41
N VAL A 135 15.40 8.87 -4.86
CA VAL A 135 15.50 10.34 -4.74
C VAL A 135 16.76 10.89 -5.37
N GLY A 136 16.58 11.79 -6.35
CA GLY A 136 17.66 12.57 -6.95
C GLY A 136 17.74 13.94 -6.29
N LYS A 137 18.93 14.39 -5.88
CA LYS A 137 19.06 15.74 -5.32
C LYS A 137 19.00 16.80 -6.40
N ASN A 138 19.93 16.78 -7.36
CA ASN A 138 19.89 17.69 -8.52
C ASN A 138 19.63 16.97 -9.84
N GLY A 139 19.81 15.65 -9.87
CA GLY A 139 19.40 14.79 -10.99
C GLY A 139 17.92 14.39 -10.88
N GLN A 140 17.50 13.54 -11.80
CA GLN A 140 16.14 13.02 -11.90
C GLN A 140 15.84 12.02 -10.77
N GLY A 141 14.57 11.94 -10.37
CA GLY A 141 14.09 10.85 -9.54
C GLY A 141 14.13 9.53 -10.30
N GLY A 142 14.33 8.43 -9.59
CA GLY A 142 14.49 7.11 -10.21
C GLY A 142 13.16 6.38 -10.38
N MET A 143 13.24 5.07 -10.61
CA MET A 143 12.05 4.24 -10.82
C MET A 143 11.79 3.32 -9.64
N ILE A 144 10.52 3.18 -9.24
CA ILE A 144 10.06 2.16 -8.30
C ILE A 144 9.03 1.28 -8.99
N ILE A 145 9.27 -0.03 -9.01
CA ILE A 145 8.35 -1.03 -9.57
C ILE A 145 8.02 -2.05 -8.50
N ILE A 146 6.73 -2.26 -8.26
CA ILE A 146 6.25 -3.29 -7.33
C ILE A 146 5.19 -4.10 -8.06
N ALA A 147 5.48 -5.39 -8.26
CA ALA A 147 4.64 -6.32 -9.00
C ALA A 147 4.88 -7.77 -8.54
N GLY A 148 4.15 -8.75 -9.08
CA GLY A 148 4.45 -10.16 -8.82
C GLY A 148 5.74 -10.59 -9.51
N THR A 149 5.88 -10.21 -10.78
CA THR A 149 7.12 -10.39 -11.53
C THR A 149 7.47 -9.11 -12.26
N ILE A 150 8.77 -8.91 -12.44
CA ILE A 150 9.33 -7.76 -13.15
C ILE A 150 10.21 -8.33 -14.23
N ASP A 151 9.82 -8.12 -15.48
CA ASP A 151 10.60 -8.56 -16.61
C ASP A 151 10.91 -7.38 -17.51
N GLU A 152 12.19 -7.12 -17.72
CA GLU A 152 12.62 -6.13 -18.70
C GLU A 152 12.94 -6.86 -20.03
N PRO A 153 12.09 -6.75 -21.07
CA PRO A 153 12.45 -7.18 -22.40
C PRO A 153 13.52 -6.26 -23.00
N GLU A 154 14.21 -6.76 -24.02
CA GLU A 154 15.31 -6.12 -24.77
C GLU A 154 15.01 -4.71 -25.37
N ASN A 155 13.82 -4.13 -25.14
CA ASN A 155 13.35 -2.84 -25.64
C ASN A 155 13.18 -1.77 -24.54
N GLU A 156 13.94 -1.84 -23.44
CA GLU A 156 14.05 -0.78 -22.41
C GLU A 156 12.74 -0.39 -21.70
N GLN A 157 11.71 -1.25 -21.75
CA GLN A 157 10.44 -0.99 -21.09
C GLN A 157 10.10 -2.12 -20.15
N PHE A 158 10.20 -1.86 -18.83
CA PHE A 158 9.78 -2.80 -17.81
C PHE A 158 8.36 -3.30 -18.08
N THR A 159 8.24 -4.61 -18.20
CA THR A 159 6.97 -5.32 -18.19
C THR A 159 6.78 -5.96 -16.83
N THR A 160 5.54 -5.99 -16.36
CA THR A 160 5.19 -6.62 -15.10
C THR A 160 4.19 -7.72 -15.41
N PRO A 161 4.62 -8.92 -15.85
CA PRO A 161 3.68 -9.91 -16.38
C PRO A 161 2.68 -10.38 -15.33
N GLU A 162 3.10 -10.52 -14.07
CA GLU A 162 2.27 -10.96 -12.97
C GLU A 162 1.95 -9.84 -11.97
N PHE A 163 0.75 -9.91 -11.39
CA PHE A 163 0.31 -9.01 -10.33
C PHE A 163 0.79 -9.52 -8.97
N ALA A 164 1.18 -8.60 -8.08
CA ALA A 164 1.22 -8.90 -6.66
C ALA A 164 -0.20 -9.23 -6.18
N ASP A 165 -0.37 -10.02 -5.13
CA ASP A 165 -1.69 -10.29 -4.56
C ASP A 165 -2.16 -9.09 -3.73
N HIS A 166 -1.31 -8.55 -2.85
CA HIS A 166 -1.64 -7.35 -2.07
C HIS A 166 -0.46 -6.41 -1.92
N ILE A 167 -0.74 -5.12 -2.04
CA ILE A 167 0.14 -4.04 -1.60
C ILE A 167 -0.60 -3.27 -0.51
N ARG A 168 -0.07 -3.30 0.72
CA ARG A 168 -0.66 -2.67 1.90
C ARG A 168 0.28 -1.62 2.48
N LEU A 169 -0.21 -0.40 2.58
CA LEU A 169 0.51 0.72 3.20
C LEU A 169 -0.29 1.26 4.37
N HIS A 170 0.31 1.25 5.56
CA HIS A 170 -0.30 1.72 6.80
C HIS A 170 0.66 2.62 7.59
N GLY A 171 0.13 3.33 8.59
CA GLY A 171 0.93 3.93 9.65
C GLY A 171 1.93 5.00 9.17
N ASN A 172 1.53 5.90 8.28
CA ASN A 172 2.39 6.94 7.68
C ASN A 172 3.56 6.39 6.85
N SER A 173 3.43 5.17 6.33
CA SER A 173 4.38 4.64 5.35
C SER A 173 4.29 5.36 4.01
N ALA A 174 5.39 5.31 3.25
CA ALA A 174 5.50 6.00 1.99
C ALA A 174 6.26 5.20 0.92
N ILE A 175 5.82 5.35 -0.33
CA ILE A 175 6.58 4.99 -1.53
C ILE A 175 6.79 6.28 -2.31
N THR A 176 8.04 6.69 -2.51
CA THR A 176 8.34 8.02 -3.06
C THR A 176 9.42 7.98 -4.12
N THR A 177 9.17 8.63 -5.25
CA THR A 177 10.23 9.11 -6.12
C THR A 177 10.21 10.62 -6.09
N SER A 178 11.37 11.28 -6.15
CA SER A 178 11.38 12.74 -6.15
C SER A 178 12.68 13.29 -6.73
N SER A 179 12.61 14.56 -7.13
CA SER A 179 13.79 15.40 -7.29
C SER A 179 13.67 16.63 -6.40
N GLU A 180 14.67 16.84 -5.54
CA GLU A 180 14.75 18.01 -4.64
C GLU A 180 15.27 19.27 -5.37
N GLY A 181 15.76 19.10 -6.59
CA GLY A 181 16.45 20.13 -7.36
C GLY A 181 15.76 20.37 -8.69
N TYR A 182 16.56 20.48 -9.74
CA TYR A 182 16.08 20.83 -11.08
C TYR A 182 15.84 19.61 -11.98
N GLY A 183 15.93 18.39 -11.43
CA GLY A 183 15.54 17.17 -12.15
C GLY A 183 14.04 16.97 -12.07
N ASP A 184 13.51 16.19 -13.01
CA ASP A 184 12.11 15.73 -12.94
C ASP A 184 11.99 14.64 -11.87
N ALA A 185 10.81 14.52 -11.25
CA ALA A 185 10.53 13.41 -10.36
C ALA A 185 10.36 12.09 -11.16
N GLY A 186 10.56 10.99 -10.45
CA GLY A 186 10.72 9.68 -11.08
C GLY A 186 9.42 8.95 -11.44
N ASP A 187 9.50 7.63 -11.62
CA ASP A 187 8.33 6.82 -11.98
C ASP A 187 7.98 5.84 -10.85
N ILE A 188 6.70 5.71 -10.51
CA ILE A 188 6.20 4.65 -9.62
C ILE A 188 5.20 3.78 -10.38
N ARG A 189 5.45 2.47 -10.43
CA ARG A 189 4.58 1.47 -11.04
C ARG A 189 4.17 0.44 -10.00
N LEU A 190 2.89 0.43 -9.63
CA LEU A 190 2.30 -0.56 -8.73
C LEU A 190 1.38 -1.47 -9.53
N LYS A 191 1.63 -2.79 -9.49
CA LYS A 191 0.78 -3.78 -10.15
C LYS A 191 0.37 -4.87 -9.16
N THR A 192 -0.90 -4.85 -8.75
CA THR A 192 -1.42 -5.74 -7.71
C THR A 192 -2.87 -6.18 -7.96
N ARG A 193 -3.40 -7.15 -7.23
CA ARG A 193 -4.85 -7.40 -7.21
C ARG A 193 -5.56 -6.40 -6.31
N HIS A 194 -4.97 -6.13 -5.16
CA HIS A 194 -5.53 -5.26 -4.13
C HIS A 194 -4.49 -4.26 -3.63
N LEU A 195 -4.74 -2.96 -3.87
CA LEU A 195 -4.02 -1.87 -3.23
C LEU A 195 -4.85 -1.33 -2.06
N GLU A 196 -4.29 -1.36 -0.86
CA GLU A 196 -4.88 -0.80 0.34
C GLU A 196 -3.92 0.22 0.98
N MET A 197 -4.40 1.44 1.18
CA MET A 197 -3.63 2.51 1.83
C MET A 197 -4.45 3.10 2.98
N HIS A 198 -3.87 3.17 4.17
CA HIS A 198 -4.46 3.80 5.35
C HIS A 198 -3.45 4.75 6.00
N ASP A 199 -3.75 6.05 5.98
CA ASP A 199 -2.82 7.10 6.43
C ASP A 199 -1.43 6.95 5.80
N ALA A 200 -1.37 6.73 4.48
CA ALA A 200 -0.12 6.49 3.75
C ALA A 200 -0.01 7.33 2.48
N SER A 201 1.19 7.36 1.88
CA SER A 201 1.45 8.12 0.65
C SER A 201 2.18 7.34 -0.44
N VAL A 202 1.78 7.56 -1.69
CA VAL A 202 2.56 7.22 -2.87
C VAL A 202 2.80 8.50 -3.64
N SER A 203 4.04 8.96 -3.76
CA SER A 203 4.31 10.29 -4.32
C SER A 203 5.44 10.29 -5.34
N SER A 204 5.25 11.06 -6.41
CA SER A 204 6.28 11.38 -7.39
C SER A 204 6.35 12.89 -7.60
N ASP A 205 6.65 13.58 -6.50
CA ASP A 205 6.62 15.04 -6.43
C ASP A 205 8.00 15.63 -6.80
N ALA A 206 7.99 16.82 -7.40
CA ALA A 206 9.18 17.59 -7.70
C ALA A 206 9.13 18.96 -7.03
N ASP A 207 10.31 19.47 -6.65
CA ASP A 207 10.39 20.80 -6.03
C ASP A 207 10.37 21.92 -7.08
N PHE A 208 11.10 21.79 -8.20
CA PHE A 208 11.29 22.88 -9.19
C PHE A 208 11.02 22.53 -10.66
N SER A 209 11.07 21.24 -11.01
CA SER A 209 10.90 20.75 -12.39
C SER A 209 9.60 19.95 -12.51
N GLY A 210 9.49 19.01 -13.45
CA GLY A 210 8.26 18.25 -13.70
C GLY A 210 7.97 17.20 -12.63
N GLY A 211 6.69 17.05 -12.29
CA GLY A 211 6.20 15.92 -11.53
C GLY A 211 6.37 14.62 -12.32
N GLY A 212 6.53 13.50 -11.62
CA GLY A 212 6.79 12.22 -12.24
C GLY A 212 5.51 11.48 -12.65
N ARG A 213 5.62 10.18 -12.92
CA ARG A 213 4.46 9.35 -13.26
C ARG A 213 4.17 8.32 -12.18
N ILE A 214 2.91 8.23 -11.78
CA ILE A 214 2.40 7.15 -10.96
C ILE A 214 1.41 6.32 -11.79
N SER A 215 1.69 5.03 -11.95
CA SER A 215 0.77 4.07 -12.56
C SER A 215 0.39 3.00 -11.54
N VAL A 216 -0.88 2.97 -11.17
CA VAL A 216 -1.48 1.96 -10.30
C VAL A 216 -2.40 1.08 -11.13
N ASN A 217 -2.02 -0.18 -11.29
CA ASN A 217 -2.80 -1.18 -11.97
C ASN A 217 -3.26 -2.27 -10.98
N ALA A 218 -4.49 -2.12 -10.50
CA ALA A 218 -5.18 -3.08 -9.66
C ALA A 218 -6.11 -3.99 -10.50
N GLU A 219 -6.13 -5.31 -10.25
CA GLU A 219 -7.16 -6.17 -10.86
C GLU A 219 -8.55 -5.92 -10.22
N ASP A 220 -8.61 -5.84 -8.89
CA ASP A 220 -9.87 -5.89 -8.14
C ASP A 220 -10.16 -4.61 -7.34
N THR A 221 -9.20 -4.08 -6.57
CA THR A 221 -9.51 -2.99 -5.63
C THR A 221 -8.37 -2.00 -5.45
N VAL A 222 -8.71 -0.71 -5.44
CA VAL A 222 -7.90 0.35 -4.84
C VAL A 222 -8.71 0.99 -3.72
N TYR A 223 -8.25 0.85 -2.48
CA TYR A 223 -8.92 1.37 -1.29
C TYR A 223 -8.00 2.36 -0.56
N LEU A 224 -8.35 3.64 -0.58
CA LEU A 224 -7.57 4.71 0.04
C LEU A 224 -8.36 5.33 1.19
N THR A 225 -7.83 5.29 2.42
CA THR A 225 -8.39 6.00 3.58
C THR A 225 -7.35 6.92 4.21
N GLY A 226 -7.65 8.22 4.37
CA GLY A 226 -6.70 9.19 4.93
C GLY A 226 -5.39 9.30 4.14
N SER A 227 -5.39 8.86 2.88
CA SER A 227 -4.17 8.54 2.12
C SER A 227 -4.01 9.43 0.89
N ARG A 228 -2.79 9.53 0.35
CA ARG A 228 -2.47 10.45 -0.74
C ARG A 228 -1.71 9.78 -1.88
N ILE A 229 -2.09 10.10 -3.12
CA ILE A 229 -1.33 9.76 -4.34
C ILE A 229 -1.04 11.07 -5.09
N THR A 230 0.23 11.46 -5.19
CA THR A 230 0.58 12.81 -5.69
C THR A 230 1.71 12.82 -6.70
N THR A 231 1.62 13.71 -7.67
CA THR A 231 2.69 14.03 -8.63
C THR A 231 2.80 15.55 -8.76
N ASN A 232 2.88 16.21 -7.60
CA ASN A 232 2.81 17.66 -7.51
C ASN A 232 4.15 18.31 -7.87
N VAL A 233 4.07 19.55 -8.36
CA VAL A 233 5.21 20.45 -8.48
C VAL A 233 4.99 21.62 -7.53
N TYR A 234 5.83 21.71 -6.51
CA TYR A 234 5.63 22.68 -5.43
C TYR A 234 6.07 24.09 -5.80
N GLN A 235 7.11 24.23 -6.63
CA GLN A 235 7.67 25.51 -7.06
C GLN A 235 8.24 25.40 -8.48
N GLY A 236 8.60 26.54 -9.07
CA GLY A 236 9.23 26.56 -10.40
C GLY A 236 8.25 26.32 -11.56
N ILE A 237 8.81 26.29 -12.77
CA ILE A 237 8.05 26.28 -14.03
C ILE A 237 7.68 24.89 -14.53
N GLY A 238 7.94 23.85 -13.72
CA GLY A 238 7.64 22.48 -14.08
C GLY A 238 6.15 22.16 -14.04
N ASN A 239 5.72 21.27 -14.91
CA ASN A 239 4.33 20.85 -15.00
C ASN A 239 4.03 19.73 -13.99
N GLY A 240 2.79 19.68 -13.52
CA GLY A 240 2.28 18.56 -12.73
C GLY A 240 2.44 17.24 -13.48
N GLY A 241 2.68 16.17 -12.74
CA GLY A 241 2.93 14.85 -13.32
C GLY A 241 1.67 14.10 -13.77
N ASP A 242 1.85 12.82 -14.09
CA ASP A 242 0.78 11.93 -14.57
C ASP A 242 0.40 10.90 -13.52
N ILE A 243 -0.89 10.77 -13.19
CA ILE A 243 -1.45 9.69 -12.37
C ILE A 243 -2.41 8.87 -13.21
N GLU A 244 -2.08 7.60 -13.42
CA GLU A 244 -2.98 6.61 -13.99
C GLU A 244 -3.36 5.58 -12.92
N LEU A 245 -4.67 5.45 -12.65
CA LEU A 245 -5.20 4.47 -11.71
C LEU A 245 -6.24 3.62 -12.43
N SER A 246 -5.93 2.34 -12.64
CA SER A 246 -6.86 1.38 -13.22
C SER A 246 -7.20 0.30 -12.20
N ALA A 247 -8.50 0.10 -11.95
CA ALA A 247 -9.03 -1.06 -11.25
C ALA A 247 -10.00 -1.77 -12.20
N LYS A 248 -9.44 -2.53 -13.15
CA LYS A 248 -10.19 -3.29 -14.16
C LYS A 248 -9.50 -4.63 -14.41
N CYS A 249 -10.19 -5.70 -14.06
CA CYS A 249 -9.75 -7.01 -14.48
C CYS A 249 -9.93 -7.17 -16.01
N LYS A 250 -8.84 -7.48 -16.70
CA LYS A 250 -8.84 -7.75 -18.15
C LYS A 250 -9.29 -9.18 -18.49
N MET A 251 -9.50 -10.04 -17.49
CA MET A 251 -9.89 -11.43 -17.65
C MET A 251 -11.42 -11.58 -17.60
N GLN A 252 -12.06 -11.89 -18.74
CA GLN A 252 -13.48 -12.24 -18.85
C GLN A 252 -13.81 -13.64 -18.31
N SER A 253 -13.07 -14.14 -17.33
CA SER A 253 -13.34 -15.42 -16.66
C SER A 253 -13.92 -15.18 -15.25
N ALA A 254 -14.74 -16.11 -14.78
CA ALA A 254 -15.53 -16.07 -13.54
C ALA A 254 -14.75 -15.90 -12.20
N LYS A 255 -13.47 -15.50 -12.25
CA LYS A 255 -12.59 -15.31 -11.09
C LYS A 255 -12.35 -13.83 -10.74
N CYS A 256 -12.73 -12.88 -11.59
CA CYS A 256 -12.55 -11.46 -11.31
C CYS A 256 -13.82 -10.78 -10.84
N GLY A 257 -13.68 -9.91 -9.82
CA GLY A 257 -14.73 -9.02 -9.37
C GLY A 257 -14.94 -7.84 -10.32
N ALA A 258 -15.99 -7.05 -10.09
CA ALA A 258 -16.06 -5.73 -10.69
C ALA A 258 -15.05 -4.83 -9.97
N GLY A 259 -14.09 -4.28 -10.72
CA GLY A 259 -13.03 -3.49 -10.14
C GLY A 259 -13.60 -2.24 -9.43
N VAL A 260 -13.05 -1.89 -8.27
CA VAL A 260 -13.55 -0.77 -7.48
C VAL A 260 -12.42 0.13 -6.98
N VAL A 261 -12.65 1.44 -7.08
CA VAL A 261 -11.80 2.47 -6.50
C VAL A 261 -12.61 3.20 -5.43
N ILE A 262 -12.12 3.18 -4.19
CA ILE A 262 -12.77 3.83 -3.05
C ILE A 262 -11.81 4.83 -2.43
N LEU A 263 -12.26 6.09 -2.34
CA LEU A 263 -11.53 7.18 -1.71
C LEU A 263 -12.30 7.67 -0.49
N ASN A 264 -11.73 7.52 0.71
CA ASN A 264 -12.31 7.99 1.96
C ASN A 264 -11.38 8.98 2.68
N HIS A 265 -11.69 10.27 2.63
CA HIS A 265 -10.82 11.35 3.11
C HIS A 265 -9.40 11.25 2.52
N SER A 266 -9.32 10.97 1.22
CA SER A 266 -8.06 10.70 0.50
C SER A 266 -7.88 11.64 -0.67
N GLU A 267 -6.64 11.83 -1.10
CA GLU A 267 -6.26 12.83 -2.12
C GLU A 267 -5.54 12.16 -3.30
N ILE A 268 -5.93 12.53 -4.52
CA ILE A 268 -5.21 12.23 -5.75
C ILE A 268 -4.94 13.55 -6.46
N GLN A 269 -3.68 13.95 -6.56
CA GLN A 269 -3.32 15.31 -7.01
C GLN A 269 -2.15 15.31 -7.99
N ALA A 270 -2.30 16.04 -9.09
CA ALA A 270 -1.22 16.31 -10.04
C ALA A 270 -1.10 17.83 -10.25
N ASN A 271 -0.94 18.56 -9.15
CA ASN A 271 -0.98 20.02 -9.13
C ASN A 271 0.38 20.64 -9.50
N ALA A 272 0.36 21.87 -9.96
CA ALA A 272 1.55 22.69 -10.19
C ALA A 272 1.34 24.12 -9.65
N ASP A 273 2.42 24.82 -9.29
CA ASP A 273 2.36 26.25 -8.93
C ASP A 273 2.46 27.14 -10.17
N GLU A 274 3.62 27.16 -10.85
CA GLU A 274 3.82 28.02 -12.04
C GLU A 274 3.63 27.32 -13.38
N GLY A 275 3.97 26.03 -13.46
CA GLY A 275 3.75 25.22 -14.67
C GLY A 275 2.29 24.81 -14.83
N ASP A 276 1.99 24.10 -15.91
CA ASP A 276 0.64 23.59 -16.17
C ASP A 276 0.31 22.43 -15.20
N GLY A 277 -0.96 22.31 -14.81
CA GLY A 277 -1.44 21.15 -14.05
C GLY A 277 -1.27 19.86 -14.85
N GLY A 278 -1.05 18.76 -14.14
CA GLY A 278 -0.79 17.46 -14.74
C GLY A 278 -2.04 16.73 -15.26
N ALA A 279 -1.97 15.40 -15.27
CA ALA A 279 -3.09 14.57 -15.68
C ALA A 279 -3.44 13.51 -14.64
N VAL A 280 -4.72 13.37 -14.32
CA VAL A 280 -5.25 12.28 -13.49
C VAL A 280 -6.25 11.48 -14.31
N PHE A 281 -5.95 10.22 -14.57
CA PHE A 281 -6.80 9.29 -15.28
C PHE A 281 -7.18 8.10 -14.41
N ILE A 282 -8.48 7.98 -14.11
CA ILE A 282 -9.01 6.89 -13.28
C ILE A 282 -9.95 6.04 -14.11
N VAL A 283 -9.69 4.74 -14.17
CA VAL A 283 -10.46 3.78 -14.96
C VAL A 283 -10.90 2.62 -14.07
N THR A 284 -12.19 2.49 -13.84
CA THR A 284 -12.72 1.43 -12.97
C THR A 284 -14.15 1.05 -13.33
N ASP A 285 -14.65 -0.05 -12.80
CA ASP A 285 -16.07 -0.39 -12.94
C ASP A 285 -16.92 0.35 -11.89
N ASN A 286 -16.35 0.67 -10.73
CA ASN A 286 -17.05 1.37 -9.65
C ASN A 286 -16.13 2.40 -9.01
N PHE A 287 -16.53 3.67 -9.02
CA PHE A 287 -15.80 4.75 -8.37
C PHE A 287 -16.62 5.34 -7.21
N LEU A 288 -16.11 5.23 -5.99
CA LEU A 288 -16.74 5.74 -4.78
C LEU A 288 -15.82 6.76 -4.10
N LYS A 289 -16.31 7.98 -3.94
CA LYS A 289 -15.57 9.07 -3.31
C LYS A 289 -16.36 9.66 -2.14
N SER A 290 -15.74 9.74 -0.97
CA SER A 290 -16.29 10.47 0.18
C SER A 290 -16.27 11.98 -0.07
N PHE A 291 -17.11 12.75 0.63
CA PHE A 291 -17.18 14.21 0.46
C PHE A 291 -15.83 14.92 0.71
N GLY A 292 -15.02 14.40 1.63
CA GLY A 292 -13.71 14.98 1.97
C GLY A 292 -12.55 14.55 1.07
N SER A 293 -12.78 13.67 0.10
CA SER A 293 -11.71 13.20 -0.78
C SER A 293 -11.52 14.14 -1.98
N ILE A 294 -10.28 14.32 -2.44
CA ILE A 294 -9.90 15.26 -3.50
C ILE A 294 -9.33 14.48 -4.69
N VAL A 295 -9.71 14.89 -5.90
CA VAL A 295 -9.13 14.41 -7.17
C VAL A 295 -8.98 15.61 -8.09
N GLU A 296 -7.76 16.06 -8.32
CA GLU A 296 -7.49 17.30 -9.05
C GLU A 296 -6.12 17.32 -9.74
N ALA A 297 -5.96 18.25 -10.68
CA ALA A 297 -4.73 18.51 -11.41
C ALA A 297 -4.67 20.00 -11.74
N THR A 298 -4.58 20.85 -10.71
CA THR A 298 -4.73 22.30 -10.85
C THR A 298 -3.42 23.03 -11.06
N SER A 299 -3.50 24.27 -11.55
CA SER A 299 -2.36 25.19 -11.54
C SER A 299 -2.71 26.56 -10.98
N GLU A 300 -1.82 27.17 -10.18
CA GLU A 300 -2.03 28.53 -9.66
C GLU A 300 -1.77 29.61 -10.73
N ARG A 301 -0.68 29.47 -11.50
CA ARG A 301 -0.25 30.48 -12.49
C ARG A 301 -0.19 29.94 -13.94
N GLY A 302 -0.17 28.63 -14.11
CA GLY A 302 -0.23 27.95 -15.40
C GLY A 302 -1.66 27.61 -15.82
N ASN A 303 -1.78 26.72 -16.81
CA ASN A 303 -3.09 26.21 -17.24
C ASN A 303 -3.53 25.05 -16.33
N GLU A 304 -4.84 24.91 -16.16
CA GLU A 304 -5.44 23.76 -15.48
C GLU A 304 -5.11 22.45 -16.23
N GLY A 305 -4.79 21.41 -15.45
CA GLY A 305 -4.57 20.07 -15.94
C GLY A 305 -5.86 19.33 -16.25
N THR A 306 -5.74 18.03 -16.50
CA THR A 306 -6.86 17.18 -16.91
C THR A 306 -7.19 16.13 -15.87
N VAL A 307 -8.44 16.08 -15.43
CA VAL A 307 -8.99 14.98 -14.64
C VAL A 307 -10.02 14.23 -15.47
N ARG A 308 -9.81 12.94 -15.70
CA ARG A 308 -10.73 12.07 -16.42
C ARG A 308 -11.02 10.81 -15.60
N ILE A 309 -12.29 10.60 -15.26
CA ILE A 309 -12.75 9.42 -14.52
C ILE A 309 -13.70 8.64 -15.42
N GLU A 310 -13.33 7.42 -15.77
CA GLU A 310 -14.12 6.49 -16.55
C GLU A 310 -14.65 5.37 -15.65
N ALA A 311 -15.84 5.60 -15.11
CA ALA A 311 -16.61 4.62 -14.35
C ALA A 311 -18.08 4.64 -14.82
N PRO A 312 -18.70 3.50 -15.13
CA PRO A 312 -20.14 3.42 -15.42
C PRO A 312 -20.98 4.01 -14.28
N ASP A 313 -22.14 4.58 -14.63
CA ASP A 313 -23.09 5.10 -13.65
C ASP A 313 -23.55 3.96 -12.71
N LEU A 314 -23.21 4.09 -11.44
CA LEU A 314 -23.65 3.18 -10.40
C LEU A 314 -25.09 3.55 -9.99
N ASP A 315 -26.10 2.83 -10.50
CA ASP A 315 -27.48 3.00 -10.06
C ASP A 315 -27.71 2.35 -8.68
N ILE A 316 -27.50 3.15 -7.62
CA ILE A 316 -27.74 2.75 -6.23
C ILE A 316 -29.24 2.82 -5.87
N SER A 317 -30.04 3.49 -6.68
CA SER A 317 -31.47 3.80 -6.43
C SER A 317 -32.34 2.55 -6.33
N GLY A 318 -31.94 1.46 -6.99
CA GLY A 318 -32.67 0.18 -6.98
C GLY A 318 -32.42 -0.71 -5.75
N LYS A 319 -31.46 -0.37 -4.86
CA LYS A 319 -31.04 -1.22 -3.73
C LYS A 319 -31.06 -0.54 -2.35
N LEU A 320 -31.40 0.74 -2.28
CA LEU A 320 -31.65 1.40 -1.00
C LEU A 320 -32.98 0.90 -0.43
N VAL A 321 -32.90 -0.13 0.41
CA VAL A 321 -34.02 -0.54 1.26
C VAL A 321 -34.31 0.62 2.20
N VAL A 322 -35.42 1.30 1.98
CA VAL A 322 -35.97 2.25 2.96
C VAL A 322 -36.22 1.45 4.24
N MET A 323 -35.53 1.83 5.30
CA MET A 323 -35.72 1.21 6.61
C MET A 323 -37.21 1.33 6.96
N PRO A 324 -37.93 0.23 7.24
CA PRO A 324 -39.36 0.32 7.48
C PRO A 324 -39.62 1.17 8.73
N ASP A 325 -40.42 2.23 8.57
CA ASP A 325 -40.80 3.21 9.61
C ASP A 325 -41.69 2.62 10.72
N THR A 326 -41.69 1.31 10.92
CA THR A 326 -42.41 0.70 12.04
C THR A 326 -41.62 0.96 13.32
N PHE A 327 -41.85 2.13 13.92
CA PHE A 327 -41.47 2.38 15.30
C PHE A 327 -42.06 1.29 16.19
N PHE A 328 -41.25 0.76 17.11
CA PHE A 328 -41.75 -0.13 18.16
C PHE A 328 -42.87 0.59 18.92
N ASN A 329 -44.10 0.07 18.87
CA ASN A 329 -45.18 0.56 19.71
C ASN A 329 -44.88 0.16 21.16
N ALA A 330 -44.24 1.07 21.90
CA ALA A 330 -43.89 0.90 23.31
C ALA A 330 -45.13 0.87 24.23
N GLU A 331 -46.31 1.33 23.78
CA GLU A 331 -47.54 1.30 24.60
C GLU A 331 -47.99 -0.15 24.88
N LYS A 332 -47.65 -1.11 24.01
CA LYS A 332 -47.91 -2.54 24.26
C LYS A 332 -47.00 -3.16 25.33
N TRP A 333 -45.93 -2.46 25.72
CA TRP A 333 -44.92 -2.91 26.68
C TRP A 333 -44.89 -2.04 27.94
N ILE A 334 -45.79 -1.04 28.03
CA ILE A 334 -46.07 -0.36 29.29
C ILE A 334 -46.73 -1.39 30.21
N TYR A 335 -46.01 -1.76 31.26
CA TYR A 335 -46.51 -2.62 32.32
C TYR A 335 -47.76 -2.00 32.96
N ASP A 336 -48.81 -2.81 33.14
CA ASP A 336 -49.98 -2.47 33.96
C ASP A 336 -49.51 -1.93 35.32
N ILE A 337 -49.86 -0.69 35.61
CA ILE A 337 -49.54 0.00 36.87
C ILE A 337 -50.08 -0.87 38.02
N CYS A 338 -49.24 -1.19 39.00
CA CYS A 338 -49.55 -2.08 40.12
C CYS A 338 -50.84 -1.73 40.90
N GLU A 339 -51.32 -0.49 40.78
CA GLU A 339 -52.53 0.03 41.42
C GLU A 339 -53.83 -0.49 40.76
N SER A 340 -53.79 -0.86 39.48
CA SER A 340 -54.89 -1.51 38.73
C SER A 340 -55.12 -2.98 39.14
N ARG A 341 -54.20 -3.58 39.91
CA ARG A 341 -54.27 -4.99 40.33
C ARG A 341 -55.09 -5.24 41.60
N SER A 342 -55.86 -4.26 42.09
CA SER A 342 -56.72 -4.43 43.27
C SER A 342 -57.93 -5.34 42.94
N GLY A 343 -57.77 -6.64 43.20
CA GLY A 343 -58.87 -7.62 43.11
C GLY A 343 -58.55 -8.94 42.41
N LYS A 344 -57.36 -9.12 41.82
CA LYS A 344 -56.95 -10.42 41.25
C LYS A 344 -56.24 -11.28 42.31
N ALA A 345 -56.47 -12.60 42.26
CA ALA A 345 -55.91 -13.57 43.20
C ALA A 345 -54.39 -13.43 43.29
N ARG A 346 -53.87 -13.09 44.48
CA ARG A 346 -52.43 -13.05 44.74
C ARG A 346 -51.89 -14.48 44.80
N GLY A 347 -50.85 -14.77 44.02
CA GLY A 347 -50.10 -16.02 44.15
C GLY A 347 -49.54 -16.14 45.57
N ARG A 348 -49.86 -17.24 46.26
CA ARG A 348 -49.35 -17.54 47.60
C ARG A 348 -48.24 -18.57 47.49
N PHE A 349 -47.02 -18.18 47.86
CA PHE A 349 -45.90 -19.11 48.00
C PHE A 349 -45.99 -19.79 49.37
N SER A 350 -46.09 -21.12 49.40
CA SER A 350 -46.02 -21.90 50.64
C SER A 350 -44.93 -22.95 50.52
N ILE A 351 -43.92 -22.83 51.36
CA ILE A 351 -42.85 -23.84 51.48
C ILE A 351 -43.36 -24.96 52.40
N ARG A 352 -43.36 -26.20 51.90
CA ARG A 352 -43.52 -27.39 52.75
C ARG A 352 -42.19 -28.13 52.79
N ARG A 353 -41.67 -28.36 53.99
CA ARG A 353 -40.45 -29.13 54.21
C ARG A 353 -40.81 -30.62 54.14
N TYR A 354 -40.28 -31.34 53.16
CA TYR A 354 -40.33 -32.80 53.16
C TYR A 354 -39.14 -33.30 53.97
N VAL A 355 -39.41 -33.98 55.08
CA VAL A 355 -38.39 -34.71 55.84
C VAL A 355 -38.41 -36.14 55.30
N VAL A 356 -37.39 -36.51 54.53
CA VAL A 356 -37.19 -37.89 54.08
C VAL A 356 -36.63 -38.67 55.28
N PRO A 357 -37.27 -39.76 55.75
CA PRO A 357 -36.69 -40.61 56.77
C PRO A 357 -35.40 -41.27 56.23
N PRO A 358 -34.37 -41.47 57.06
CA PRO A 358 -33.14 -42.10 56.61
C PRO A 358 -33.41 -43.55 56.19
N ASP A 359 -32.89 -43.92 55.02
CA ASP A 359 -32.96 -45.28 54.50
C ASP A 359 -32.29 -46.23 55.49
N MET A 360 -33.05 -47.21 55.95
CA MET A 360 -32.50 -48.36 56.65
C MET A 360 -32.16 -49.37 55.56
N PHE A 361 -30.93 -49.89 55.57
CA PHE A 361 -30.30 -50.78 54.58
C PHE A 361 -29.45 -50.03 53.57
N GLY A 362 -28.14 -50.02 53.85
CA GLY A 362 -27.12 -49.42 53.01
C GLY A 362 -26.85 -50.26 51.77
N ASP A 363 -26.39 -49.57 50.75
CA ASP A 363 -25.18 -49.91 50.00
C ASP A 363 -24.67 -48.60 49.37
N GLU A 364 -23.35 -48.46 49.32
CA GLU A 364 -22.64 -47.33 48.71
C GLU A 364 -23.14 -47.11 47.28
N HIS A 365 -23.64 -45.91 46.96
CA HIS A 365 -23.40 -45.26 45.67
C HIS A 365 -23.89 -43.80 45.71
N ASP A 366 -23.04 -42.90 45.19
CA ASP A 366 -23.28 -41.47 44.99
C ASP A 366 -24.69 -41.18 44.44
N SER A 367 -25.37 -40.20 45.04
CA SER A 367 -26.46 -39.50 44.37
C SER A 367 -26.36 -37.99 44.56
N LEU A 368 -26.13 -37.35 43.42
CA LEU A 368 -26.15 -35.93 43.11
C LEU A 368 -27.37 -35.21 43.68
N ASP A 369 -27.13 -34.19 44.51
CA ASP A 369 -28.12 -33.13 44.76
C ASP A 369 -28.19 -32.21 43.54
N GLY A 370 -29.04 -32.58 42.59
CA GLY A 370 -29.49 -31.73 41.50
C GLY A 370 -30.64 -30.83 41.96
N PHE A 371 -30.37 -29.54 42.10
CA PHE A 371 -31.43 -28.54 42.23
C PHE A 371 -32.13 -28.35 40.87
N PHE A 372 -33.40 -28.74 40.79
CA PHE A 372 -34.30 -28.29 39.71
C PHE A 372 -35.30 -27.28 40.26
N THR A 373 -35.17 -26.03 39.83
CA THR A 373 -36.21 -25.00 39.96
C THR A 373 -37.06 -24.99 38.69
N ARG A 374 -38.38 -24.97 38.85
CA ARG A 374 -39.36 -24.84 37.76
C ARG A 374 -40.19 -23.58 37.94
#